data_AF-A0A7S0N990-F1
#
_entry.id   AF-A0A7S0N990-F1
#
_cell.length_a   1.000
_cell.length_b   1.000
_cell.length_c   1.000
_cell.angle_alpha   90.00
_cell.angle_beta   90.00
_cell.angle_gamma   90.00
#
_symmetry.space_group_name_H-M   'P 1'
#
loop_
_entity.id
_entity.type
_entity.pdbx_description
1 polymer ?
#
loop_
_entity_poly.entity_id
_entity_poly.type
_entity_poly.pdbx_seq_one_letter_code
_entity_poly.pdbx_strand_id
1 'polypeptide(L)'
;ERDFTHGVRALGPLADYLVVNVSSPNTPGLRALQGKKELEQLLCAVMLARRDACPKVPLLLKIAPDLTDAELADICQLALAVGVSGMIVTNTTNARPASLKCADVAGETGGLSGLPLKAMSTETLRKVYRLTKGKLPLIGVGGVGSGEDLYEKVRAGATLVQLYSRLAYEGPFAVPKMKRDLAALLKRDGFARLQDAVGADAKL
;
A
#
# COMPACT_ATOMS: atom_id res chain seq x y z
N GLU A 1 -8.78 18.77 -0.67
CA GLU A 1 -9.97 18.34 -1.43
C GLU A 1 -9.96 18.79 -2.89
N ARG A 2 -9.96 20.10 -3.18
CA ARG A 2 -10.03 20.65 -4.55
C ARG A 2 -8.99 20.03 -5.50
N ASP A 3 -7.72 19.98 -5.11
CA ASP A 3 -6.63 19.43 -5.93
C ASP A 3 -6.84 17.97 -6.31
N PHE A 4 -7.32 17.14 -5.36
CA PHE A 4 -7.64 15.74 -5.64
C PHE A 4 -8.76 15.62 -6.67
N THR A 5 -9.85 16.36 -6.48
CA THR A 5 -10.98 16.32 -7.45
C THR A 5 -10.59 16.86 -8.83
N HIS A 6 -9.70 17.85 -8.88
CA HIS A 6 -9.18 18.38 -10.13
C HIS A 6 -8.31 17.32 -10.84
N GLY A 7 -7.40 16.67 -10.11
CA GLY A 7 -6.58 15.57 -10.64
C GLY A 7 -7.41 14.42 -11.18
N VAL A 8 -8.50 14.04 -10.49
CA VAL A 8 -9.44 13.03 -10.99
C VAL A 8 -10.08 13.44 -12.30
N ARG A 9 -10.59 14.68 -12.41
CA ARG A 9 -11.24 15.15 -13.65
C ARG A 9 -10.26 15.26 -14.81
N ALA A 10 -9.05 15.74 -14.54
CA ALA A 10 -8.05 15.97 -15.57
C ALA A 10 -7.37 14.68 -16.06
N LEU A 11 -7.03 13.76 -15.14
CA LEU A 11 -6.20 12.58 -15.43
C LEU A 11 -6.98 11.26 -15.39
N GLY A 12 -8.16 11.24 -14.78
CA GLY A 12 -8.99 10.05 -14.63
C GLY A 12 -9.28 9.31 -15.93
N PRO A 13 -9.71 9.99 -17.02
CA PRO A 13 -9.97 9.33 -18.30
C PRO A 13 -8.75 8.65 -18.95
N LEU A 14 -7.53 8.97 -18.49
CA LEU A 14 -6.27 8.43 -19.02
C LEU A 14 -5.70 7.28 -18.17
N ALA A 15 -6.30 6.99 -17.01
CA ALA A 15 -5.73 6.11 -16.01
C ALA A 15 -6.41 4.73 -15.99
N ASP A 16 -5.63 3.67 -15.84
CA ASP A 16 -6.14 2.32 -15.54
C ASP A 16 -6.66 2.22 -14.11
N TYR A 17 -6.08 2.99 -13.18
CA TYR A 17 -6.55 3.18 -11.82
C TYR A 17 -6.03 4.50 -11.25
N LEU A 18 -6.74 5.05 -10.28
CA LEU A 18 -6.38 6.27 -9.56
C LEU A 18 -5.97 5.95 -8.13
N VAL A 19 -5.13 6.79 -7.55
CA VAL A 19 -4.69 6.66 -6.15
C VAL A 19 -4.88 7.98 -5.41
N VAL A 20 -5.64 7.94 -4.33
CA VAL A 20 -5.66 9.00 -3.32
C VAL A 20 -4.49 8.76 -2.36
N ASN A 21 -3.46 9.61 -2.43
CA ASN A 21 -2.31 9.55 -1.56
C ASN A 21 -2.42 10.57 -0.42
N VAL A 22 -2.67 10.08 0.80
CA VAL A 22 -2.75 10.87 2.04
C VAL A 22 -1.62 10.54 3.01
N SER A 23 -0.54 9.91 2.52
CA SER A 23 0.43 9.23 3.39
C SER A 23 1.87 9.71 3.26
N SER A 24 2.16 10.69 2.39
CA SER A 24 3.49 11.29 2.27
C SER A 24 3.90 11.98 3.58
N PRO A 25 5.09 11.67 4.14
CA PRO A 25 5.64 12.42 5.28
C PRO A 25 6.26 13.76 4.88
N ASN A 26 6.51 13.96 3.58
CA ASN A 26 7.26 15.12 3.07
C ASN A 26 6.37 16.32 2.75
N THR A 27 5.04 16.16 2.87
CA THR A 27 4.07 17.24 2.64
C THR A 27 3.47 17.60 4.00
N PRO A 28 3.79 18.79 4.56
CA PRO A 28 3.28 19.22 5.85
C PRO A 28 1.76 19.10 5.93
N GLY A 29 1.24 18.50 7.01
CA GLY A 29 -0.18 18.33 7.26
C GLY A 29 -0.89 17.24 6.43
N LEU A 30 -0.25 16.65 5.41
CA LEU A 30 -0.95 15.68 4.54
C LEU A 30 -1.40 14.43 5.30
N ARG A 31 -0.56 13.91 6.21
CA ARG A 31 -0.90 12.73 7.02
C ARG A 31 -2.06 12.96 7.98
N ALA A 32 -2.33 14.22 8.35
CA ALA A 32 -3.49 14.54 9.18
C ALA A 32 -4.82 14.26 8.44
N LEU A 33 -4.80 14.21 7.10
CA LEU A 33 -5.97 13.79 6.31
C LEU A 33 -6.34 12.32 6.48
N GLN A 34 -5.52 11.52 7.17
CA GLN A 34 -5.89 10.14 7.54
C GLN A 34 -6.80 10.09 8.78
N GLY A 35 -7.04 11.22 9.44
CA GLY A 35 -8.07 11.35 10.47
C GLY A 35 -9.45 11.06 9.91
N LYS A 36 -10.31 10.39 10.70
CA LYS A 36 -11.60 9.83 10.25
C LYS A 36 -12.46 10.84 9.48
N LYS A 37 -12.66 12.04 10.04
CA LYS A 37 -13.55 13.07 9.47
C LYS A 37 -12.97 13.67 8.19
N GLU A 38 -11.68 14.01 8.21
CA GLU A 38 -10.98 14.62 7.09
C GLU A 38 -10.89 13.64 5.91
N LEU A 39 -10.61 12.37 6.21
CA LEU A 39 -10.56 11.31 5.21
C LEU A 39 -11.92 11.05 4.59
N GLU A 40 -12.98 11.01 5.39
CA GLU A 40 -14.35 10.81 4.91
C GLU A 40 -14.75 11.93 3.95
N GLN A 41 -14.57 13.18 4.36
CA GLN A 41 -14.85 14.33 3.51
C GLN A 41 -14.08 14.26 2.19
N LEU A 42 -12.78 13.97 2.25
CA LEU A 42 -11.93 13.86 1.07
C LEU A 42 -12.40 12.75 0.13
N LEU A 43 -12.61 11.53 0.65
CA LEU A 43 -12.97 10.38 -0.17
C LEU A 43 -14.34 10.54 -0.80
N CYS A 44 -15.33 11.09 -0.07
CA CYS A 44 -16.65 11.38 -0.62
C CYS A 44 -16.56 12.36 -1.81
N ALA A 45 -15.81 13.46 -1.67
CA ALA A 45 -15.64 14.44 -2.75
C ALA A 45 -14.91 13.85 -3.97
N VAL A 46 -13.87 13.03 -3.73
CA VAL A 46 -13.11 12.35 -4.79
C VAL A 46 -13.96 11.30 -5.51
N MET A 47 -14.74 10.51 -4.77
CA MET A 47 -15.63 9.50 -5.35
C MET A 47 -16.74 10.14 -6.20
N LEU A 48 -17.26 11.29 -5.77
CA LEU A 48 -18.21 12.07 -6.57
C LEU A 48 -17.56 12.54 -7.88
N ALA A 49 -16.38 13.15 -7.81
CA ALA A 49 -15.66 13.59 -9.01
C ALA A 49 -15.32 12.43 -9.96
N ARG A 50 -14.94 11.27 -9.41
CA ARG A 50 -14.66 10.04 -10.16
C ARG A 50 -15.91 9.52 -10.85
N ARG A 51 -17.05 9.49 -10.16
CA ARG A 51 -18.34 9.05 -10.73
C ARG A 51 -18.69 9.86 -11.97
N ASP A 52 -18.45 11.17 -11.93
CA ASP A 52 -18.83 12.07 -13.01
C ASP A 52 -17.81 12.05 -14.18
N ALA A 53 -16.50 11.95 -13.89
CA ALA A 53 -15.45 12.04 -14.91
C ALA A 53 -14.98 10.70 -15.48
N CYS A 54 -14.90 9.65 -14.65
CA CYS A 54 -14.30 8.36 -15.01
C CYS A 54 -14.88 7.19 -14.19
N PRO A 55 -16.20 6.92 -14.25
CA PRO A 55 -16.90 6.00 -13.34
C PRO A 55 -16.39 4.56 -13.35
N LYS A 56 -15.71 4.13 -14.42
CA LYS A 56 -15.16 2.78 -14.58
C LYS A 56 -13.74 2.61 -14.02
N VAL A 57 -13.01 3.70 -13.79
CA VAL A 57 -11.59 3.65 -13.39
C VAL A 57 -11.49 3.37 -11.88
N PRO A 58 -10.91 2.25 -11.41
CA PRO A 58 -10.78 1.94 -9.98
C PRO A 58 -10.08 3.06 -9.20
N LEU A 59 -10.51 3.33 -7.97
CA LEU A 59 -9.87 4.31 -7.09
C LEU A 59 -9.35 3.62 -5.84
N LEU A 60 -8.05 3.74 -5.58
CA LEU A 60 -7.36 3.14 -4.45
C LEU A 60 -6.96 4.20 -3.42
N LEU A 61 -6.89 3.81 -2.16
CA LEU A 61 -6.35 4.63 -1.08
C LEU A 61 -4.95 4.17 -0.69
N LYS A 62 -3.97 5.08 -0.62
CA LYS A 62 -2.60 4.77 -0.15
C LYS A 62 -2.35 5.33 1.25
N ILE A 63 -2.07 4.45 2.21
CA ILE A 63 -1.92 4.78 3.64
C ILE A 63 -0.47 4.72 4.13
N ALA A 64 -0.21 5.41 5.23
CA ALA A 64 1.09 5.37 5.92
C ALA A 64 1.20 4.10 6.77
N PRO A 65 2.42 3.62 7.06
CA PRO A 65 2.65 2.53 8.01
C PRO A 65 2.56 3.01 9.48
N ASP A 66 2.74 4.31 9.72
CA ASP A 66 2.83 4.93 11.04
C ASP A 66 1.43 5.27 11.58
N LEU A 67 0.57 4.26 11.73
CA LEU A 67 -0.80 4.39 12.23
C LEU A 67 -1.00 3.49 13.44
N THR A 68 -1.80 3.95 14.40
CA THR A 68 -2.31 3.11 15.49
C THR A 68 -3.33 2.09 14.98
N ASP A 69 -3.57 1.03 15.75
CA ASP A 69 -4.56 0.01 15.38
C ASP A 69 -5.98 0.57 15.28
N ALA A 70 -6.32 1.58 16.10
CA ALA A 70 -7.61 2.26 16.07
C ALA A 70 -7.77 3.09 14.78
N GLU A 71 -6.77 3.91 14.43
CA GLU A 71 -6.77 4.68 13.19
C GLU A 71 -6.86 3.76 11.97
N LEU A 72 -6.12 2.65 11.99
CA LEU A 72 -6.14 1.68 10.89
C LEU A 72 -7.52 1.03 10.74
N ALA A 73 -8.18 0.71 11.84
CA ALA A 73 -9.55 0.18 11.84
C ALA A 73 -10.56 1.20 11.28
N ASP A 74 -10.50 2.46 11.72
CA ASP A 74 -11.34 3.54 11.21
C ASP A 74 -11.16 3.74 9.69
N ILE A 75 -9.91 3.77 9.21
CA ILE A 75 -9.60 3.90 7.78
C ILE A 75 -10.16 2.72 6.98
N CYS A 76 -9.98 1.48 7.46
CA CYS A 76 -10.49 0.29 6.77
C CYS A 76 -12.02 0.28 6.71
N GLN A 77 -12.69 0.64 7.81
CA GLN A 77 -14.15 0.74 7.85
C GLN A 77 -14.65 1.79 6.86
N LEU A 78 -14.03 2.97 6.84
CA LEU A 78 -14.39 4.05 5.93
C LEU A 78 -14.14 3.67 4.47
N ALA A 79 -13.00 3.05 4.16
CA ALA A 79 -12.65 2.60 2.81
C ALA A 79 -13.72 1.64 2.25
N LEU A 80 -14.18 0.69 3.08
CA LEU A 80 -15.29 -0.20 2.73
C LEU A 80 -16.62 0.55 2.56
N ALA A 81 -16.94 1.48 3.46
CA ALA A 81 -18.21 2.21 3.45
C ALA A 81 -18.33 3.14 2.23
N VAL A 82 -17.27 3.86 1.88
CA VAL A 82 -17.22 4.76 0.72
C VAL A 82 -17.06 3.98 -0.60
N GLY A 83 -16.61 2.72 -0.52
CA GLY A 83 -16.50 1.84 -1.69
C GLY A 83 -15.29 2.13 -2.56
N VAL A 84 -14.12 2.42 -1.96
CA VAL A 84 -12.86 2.45 -2.71
C VAL A 84 -12.58 1.05 -3.28
N SER A 85 -11.92 0.99 -4.44
CA SER A 85 -11.70 -0.26 -5.16
C SER A 85 -10.55 -1.11 -4.61
N GLY A 86 -9.73 -0.57 -3.71
CA GLY A 86 -8.62 -1.26 -3.09
C GLY A 86 -7.73 -0.33 -2.26
N MET A 87 -6.68 -0.87 -1.66
CA MET A 87 -5.75 -0.10 -0.84
C MET A 87 -4.29 -0.43 -1.15
N ILE A 88 -3.42 0.57 -1.03
CA ILE A 88 -1.96 0.42 -1.15
C ILE A 88 -1.33 0.56 0.24
N VAL A 89 -0.63 -0.48 0.67
CA VAL A 89 -0.14 -0.68 2.03
C VAL A 89 1.33 -1.10 1.95
N THR A 90 2.32 -0.21 2.12
CA THR A 90 2.25 1.15 2.69
C THR A 90 3.04 2.20 1.89
N ASN A 91 2.93 3.45 2.32
CA ASN A 91 3.93 4.49 2.02
C ASN A 91 5.19 4.33 2.91
N THR A 92 6.09 5.30 2.86
CA THR A 92 7.30 5.38 3.68
C THR A 92 7.01 5.61 5.17
N THR A 93 7.96 5.29 6.05
CA THR A 93 7.85 5.49 7.51
C THR A 93 8.65 6.70 8.00
N ASN A 94 8.18 7.34 9.07
CA ASN A 94 8.98 8.33 9.81
C ASN A 94 9.94 7.69 10.82
N ALA A 95 9.74 6.41 11.16
CA ALA A 95 10.59 5.72 12.11
C ALA A 95 12.06 5.70 11.63
N ARG A 96 12.98 5.80 12.58
CA ARG A 96 14.42 5.61 12.41
C ARG A 96 14.88 4.51 13.35
N PRO A 97 14.81 3.23 12.92
CA PRO A 97 15.20 2.12 13.76
C PRO A 97 16.68 2.21 14.16
N ALA A 98 17.00 1.85 15.40
CA ALA A 98 18.39 1.82 15.89
C ALA A 98 19.29 0.83 15.12
N SER A 99 18.69 -0.08 14.35
CA SER A 99 19.41 -1.02 13.48
C SER A 99 19.98 -0.41 12.19
N LEU A 100 19.73 0.89 11.92
CA LEU A 100 20.30 1.58 10.77
C LEU A 100 21.82 1.71 10.94
N LYS A 101 22.58 1.25 9.94
CA LYS A 101 24.05 1.25 9.98
C LYS A 101 24.68 2.55 9.50
N CYS A 102 23.97 3.32 8.67
CA CYS A 102 24.48 4.55 8.08
C CYS A 102 24.20 5.72 9.03
N ALA A 103 24.98 5.83 10.11
CA ALA A 103 24.77 6.81 11.18
C ALA A 103 24.71 8.25 10.64
N ASP A 104 25.56 8.57 9.66
CA ASP A 104 25.68 9.92 9.08
C ASP A 104 24.39 10.43 8.42
N VAL A 105 23.51 9.53 7.96
CA VAL A 105 22.25 9.87 7.29
C VAL A 105 21.02 9.34 8.04
N ALA A 106 21.20 8.62 9.14
CA ALA A 106 20.10 8.04 9.90
C ALA A 106 19.20 9.11 10.53
N GLY A 107 19.75 10.30 10.82
CA GLY A 107 19.04 11.45 11.36
C GLY A 107 18.32 12.32 10.33
N GLU A 108 18.46 12.02 9.02
CA GLU A 108 17.84 12.82 7.97
C GLU A 108 16.31 12.84 8.08
N THR A 109 15.71 13.96 7.72
CA THR A 109 14.24 14.13 7.74
C THR A 109 13.56 13.44 6.55
N GLY A 110 12.23 13.29 6.63
CA GLY A 110 11.42 12.69 5.57
C GLY A 110 11.18 11.20 5.71
N GLY A 111 10.78 10.55 4.62
CA GLY A 111 10.33 9.14 4.64
C GLY A 111 11.44 8.10 4.43
N LEU A 112 11.55 7.14 5.34
CA LEU A 112 12.41 5.95 5.20
C LEU A 112 11.67 4.84 4.42
N SER A 113 12.38 4.19 3.51
CA SER A 113 11.88 3.12 2.64
C SER A 113 12.83 1.92 2.64
N GLY A 114 12.55 0.91 1.82
CA GLY A 114 13.43 -0.25 1.65
C GLY A 114 13.38 -1.25 2.81
N LEU A 115 14.45 -2.02 2.97
CA LEU A 115 14.53 -3.14 3.91
C LEU A 115 14.12 -2.79 5.36
N PRO A 116 14.50 -1.62 5.94
CA PRO A 116 14.07 -1.26 7.29
C PRO A 116 12.54 -1.18 7.47
N LEU A 117 11.79 -0.93 6.39
CA LEU A 117 10.33 -0.84 6.40
C LEU A 117 9.64 -2.21 6.24
N LYS A 118 10.37 -3.29 5.89
CA LYS A 118 9.80 -4.59 5.53
C LYS A 118 8.84 -5.11 6.60
N ALA A 119 9.32 -5.26 7.84
CA ALA A 119 8.54 -5.87 8.92
C ALA A 119 7.27 -5.07 9.24
N MET A 120 7.41 -3.76 9.43
CA MET A 120 6.29 -2.86 9.72
C MET A 120 5.25 -2.89 8.59
N SER A 121 5.67 -2.72 7.34
CA SER A 121 4.74 -2.71 6.21
C SER A 121 4.07 -4.07 5.97
N THR A 122 4.71 -5.20 6.27
CA THR A 122 4.08 -6.52 6.16
C THR A 122 3.05 -6.72 7.26
N GLU A 123 3.34 -6.28 8.49
CA GLU A 123 2.38 -6.35 9.59
C GLU A 123 1.18 -5.44 9.36
N THR A 124 1.39 -4.19 8.90
CA THR A 124 0.28 -3.29 8.52
C THR A 124 -0.58 -3.93 7.43
N LEU A 125 0.02 -4.52 6.40
CA LEU A 125 -0.71 -5.24 5.35
C LEU A 125 -1.57 -6.37 5.90
N ARG A 126 -1.03 -7.20 6.80
CA ARG A 126 -1.75 -8.29 7.46
C ARG A 126 -2.94 -7.78 8.27
N LYS A 127 -2.75 -6.69 9.02
CA LYS A 127 -3.82 -6.04 9.78
C LYS A 127 -4.92 -5.51 8.86
N VAL A 128 -4.57 -4.80 7.78
CA VAL A 128 -5.55 -4.28 6.80
C VAL A 128 -6.32 -5.43 6.16
N TYR A 129 -5.67 -6.53 5.80
CA TYR A 129 -6.34 -7.70 5.23
C TYR A 129 -7.40 -8.28 6.18
N ARG A 130 -7.07 -8.42 7.47
CA ARG A 130 -8.02 -8.87 8.50
C ARG A 130 -9.16 -7.87 8.71
N LEU A 131 -8.85 -6.58 8.87
CA LEU A 131 -9.83 -5.53 9.12
C LEU A 131 -10.82 -5.39 7.96
N THR A 132 -10.34 -5.56 6.73
CA THR A 132 -11.17 -5.55 5.51
C THR A 132 -11.82 -6.90 5.22
N LYS A 133 -11.52 -7.94 6.00
CA LYS A 133 -12.00 -9.32 5.82
C LYS A 133 -11.73 -9.86 4.41
N GLY A 134 -10.59 -9.48 3.83
CA GLY A 134 -10.22 -9.83 2.45
C GLY A 134 -11.15 -9.28 1.36
N LYS A 135 -12.07 -8.34 1.69
CA LYS A 135 -13.04 -7.79 0.74
C LYS A 135 -12.45 -6.76 -0.22
N LEU A 136 -11.30 -6.18 0.14
CA LEU A 136 -10.58 -5.22 -0.71
C LEU A 136 -9.31 -5.87 -1.27
N PRO A 137 -9.06 -5.75 -2.58
CA PRO A 137 -7.74 -6.02 -3.14
C PRO A 137 -6.70 -5.10 -2.50
N LEU A 138 -5.60 -5.70 -2.05
CA LEU A 138 -4.51 -4.96 -1.41
C LEU A 138 -3.26 -5.00 -2.29
N ILE A 139 -2.61 -3.85 -2.41
CA ILE A 139 -1.30 -3.72 -3.03
C ILE A 139 -0.25 -3.59 -1.93
N GLY A 140 0.57 -4.62 -1.75
CA GLY A 140 1.66 -4.65 -0.76
C GLY A 140 2.88 -3.87 -1.23
N VAL A 141 3.41 -2.98 -0.40
CA VAL A 141 4.56 -2.13 -0.70
C VAL A 141 5.40 -1.92 0.55
N GLY A 142 6.72 -1.85 0.39
CA GLY A 142 7.66 -1.58 1.49
C GLY A 142 8.57 -2.77 1.77
N GLY A 143 9.88 -2.57 1.56
CA GLY A 143 10.91 -3.56 1.91
C GLY A 143 10.86 -4.87 1.12
N VAL A 144 10.30 -4.88 -0.09
CA VAL A 144 10.27 -6.05 -0.96
C VAL A 144 11.56 -6.12 -1.77
N GLY A 145 12.52 -6.93 -1.30
CA GLY A 145 13.85 -7.09 -1.91
C GLY A 145 14.04 -8.39 -2.67
N SER A 146 13.29 -9.45 -2.35
CA SER A 146 13.43 -10.77 -2.97
C SER A 146 12.09 -11.43 -3.35
N GLY A 147 12.15 -12.58 -4.03
CA GLY A 147 10.96 -13.37 -4.33
C GLY A 147 10.26 -13.87 -3.07
N GLU A 148 11.02 -14.21 -2.02
CA GLU A 148 10.51 -14.56 -0.70
C GLU A 148 9.78 -13.38 -0.05
N ASP A 149 10.32 -12.16 -0.12
CA ASP A 149 9.65 -10.98 0.42
C ASP A 149 8.34 -10.69 -0.33
N LEU A 150 8.34 -10.85 -1.65
CA LEU A 150 7.15 -10.69 -2.49
C LEU A 150 6.09 -11.72 -2.07
N TYR A 151 6.50 -12.98 -1.95
CA TYR A 151 5.63 -14.06 -1.54
C TYR A 151 5.09 -13.86 -0.10
N GLU A 152 5.91 -13.34 0.81
CA GLU A 152 5.51 -12.95 2.16
C GLU A 152 4.41 -11.89 2.13
N LYS A 153 4.53 -10.86 1.26
CA LYS A 153 3.44 -9.86 1.08
C LYS A 153 2.15 -10.52 0.60
N VAL A 154 2.25 -11.43 -0.37
CA VAL A 154 1.08 -12.16 -0.90
C VAL A 154 0.41 -12.96 0.21
N ARG A 155 1.16 -13.78 0.95
CA ARG A 155 0.63 -14.56 2.07
C ARG A 155 0.09 -13.70 3.21
N ALA A 156 0.61 -12.48 3.38
CA ALA A 156 0.07 -11.51 4.34
C ALA A 156 -1.25 -10.86 3.89
N GLY A 157 -1.64 -10.96 2.61
CA GLY A 157 -2.92 -10.45 2.09
C GLY A 157 -2.83 -9.61 0.83
N ALA A 158 -1.64 -9.39 0.26
CA ALA A 158 -1.51 -8.63 -0.98
C ALA A 158 -1.99 -9.42 -2.19
N THR A 159 -2.85 -8.81 -3.00
CA THR A 159 -3.21 -9.28 -4.35
C THR A 159 -2.16 -8.89 -5.38
N LEU A 160 -1.54 -7.71 -5.20
CA LEU A 160 -0.46 -7.18 -6.03
C LEU A 160 0.67 -6.65 -5.17
N VAL A 161 1.88 -6.51 -5.71
CA VAL A 161 3.05 -5.98 -4.98
C VAL A 161 3.72 -4.88 -5.81
N GLN A 162 4.08 -3.75 -5.18
CA GLN A 162 4.89 -2.70 -5.81
C GLN A 162 6.33 -2.72 -5.29
N LEU A 163 7.26 -2.36 -6.18
CA LEU A 163 8.69 -2.27 -5.92
C LEU A 163 9.15 -0.83 -6.13
N TYR A 164 10.07 -0.38 -5.27
CA TYR A 164 10.78 0.89 -5.47
C TYR A 164 12.24 0.74 -5.09
N SER A 165 12.57 0.70 -3.79
CA SER A 165 13.96 0.76 -3.32
C SER A 165 14.84 -0.34 -3.93
N ARG A 166 14.30 -1.56 -4.13
CA ARG A 166 15.03 -2.66 -4.76
C ARG A 166 15.53 -2.33 -6.17
N LEU A 167 14.76 -1.57 -6.94
CA LEU A 167 15.14 -1.17 -8.30
C LEU A 167 16.34 -0.20 -8.29
N ALA A 168 16.49 0.61 -7.24
CA ALA A 168 17.64 1.49 -7.11
C ALA A 168 18.94 0.72 -6.84
N TYR A 169 18.86 -0.42 -6.15
CA TYR A 169 20.03 -1.25 -5.83
C TYR A 169 20.38 -2.25 -6.93
N GLU A 170 19.38 -2.88 -7.56
CA GLU A 170 19.61 -4.01 -8.48
C GLU A 170 18.98 -3.83 -9.86
N GLY A 171 18.47 -2.63 -10.13
CA GLY A 171 17.94 -2.27 -11.43
C GLY A 171 16.68 -3.06 -11.82
N PRO A 172 16.26 -2.95 -13.08
CA PRO A 172 15.04 -3.58 -13.58
C PRO A 172 15.12 -5.11 -13.63
N PHE A 173 16.32 -5.69 -13.64
CA PHE A 173 16.54 -7.14 -13.73
C PHE A 173 16.15 -7.91 -12.46
N ALA A 174 15.91 -7.20 -11.35
CA ALA A 174 15.34 -7.80 -10.16
C ALA A 174 13.95 -8.42 -10.42
N VAL A 175 13.14 -7.82 -11.30
CA VAL A 175 11.73 -8.22 -11.51
C VAL A 175 11.60 -9.63 -12.10
N PRO A 176 12.25 -9.99 -13.22
CA PRO A 176 12.16 -11.35 -13.76
C PRO A 176 12.63 -12.43 -12.78
N LYS A 177 13.69 -12.14 -11.99
CA LYS A 177 14.18 -13.05 -10.96
C LYS A 177 13.10 -13.30 -9.89
N MET A 178 12.55 -12.23 -9.30
CA MET A 178 11.51 -12.33 -8.28
C MET A 178 10.25 -13.05 -8.77
N LYS A 179 9.88 -12.89 -10.04
CA LYS A 179 8.77 -13.64 -10.64
C LYS A 179 9.02 -15.14 -10.71
N ARG A 180 10.25 -15.57 -11.06
CA ARG A 180 10.63 -16.99 -11.08
C ARG A 180 10.63 -17.57 -9.67
N ASP A 181 11.23 -16.84 -8.72
CA ASP A 181 11.30 -17.24 -7.32
C ASP A 181 9.89 -17.39 -6.73
N LEU A 182 8.97 -16.44 -6.99
CA LEU A 182 7.57 -16.53 -6.58
C LEU A 182 6.88 -17.78 -7.14
N ALA A 183 7.05 -18.08 -8.43
CA ALA A 183 6.44 -19.26 -9.04
C ALA A 183 6.96 -20.57 -8.40
N ALA A 184 8.26 -20.63 -8.08
CA ALA A 184 8.84 -21.77 -7.38
C ALA A 184 8.30 -21.91 -5.95
N LEU A 185 8.15 -20.79 -5.22
CA LEU A 185 7.61 -20.78 -3.86
C LEU A 185 6.14 -21.19 -3.81
N LEU A 186 5.31 -20.70 -4.75
CA LEU A 186 3.92 -21.13 -4.88
C LEU A 186 3.82 -22.64 -5.12
N LYS A 187 4.63 -23.18 -6.05
CA LYS A 187 4.67 -24.62 -6.33
C LYS A 187 5.15 -25.42 -5.12
N ARG A 188 6.19 -24.96 -4.42
CA ARG A 188 6.72 -25.60 -3.21
C ARG A 188 5.65 -25.75 -2.13
N ASP A 189 4.83 -24.72 -1.94
CA ASP A 189 3.81 -24.69 -0.89
C ASP A 189 2.44 -25.22 -1.35
N GLY A 190 2.35 -25.75 -2.58
CA GLY A 190 1.15 -26.41 -3.10
C GLY A 190 0.06 -25.47 -3.62
N PHE A 191 0.36 -24.20 -3.88
CA PHE A 191 -0.59 -23.25 -4.46
C PHE A 191 -0.60 -23.36 -5.99
N ALA A 192 -1.76 -23.66 -6.57
CA ALA A 192 -1.94 -23.73 -8.02
C ALA A 192 -1.96 -22.35 -8.68
N ARG A 193 -2.50 -21.34 -7.99
CA ARG A 193 -2.57 -19.95 -8.46
C ARG A 193 -2.13 -18.99 -7.36
N LEU A 194 -1.67 -17.81 -7.78
CA LEU A 194 -1.28 -16.74 -6.86
C LEU A 194 -2.42 -16.37 -5.89
N GLN A 195 -3.65 -16.32 -6.39
CA GLN A 195 -4.84 -15.96 -5.62
C GLN A 195 -5.08 -16.90 -4.44
N ASP A 196 -4.70 -18.18 -4.58
CA ASP A 196 -4.90 -19.19 -3.55
C ASP A 196 -3.94 -18.99 -2.35
N ALA A 197 -2.84 -18.27 -2.58
CA ALA A 197 -1.87 -17.91 -1.54
C ALA A 197 -2.19 -16.58 -0.83
N VAL A 198 -3.11 -15.76 -1.36
CA VAL A 198 -3.41 -14.43 -0.81
C VAL A 198 -4.00 -14.57 0.59
N GLY A 199 -3.32 -14.00 1.59
CA GLY A 199 -3.79 -14.02 2.98
C GLY A 199 -3.63 -15.37 3.70
N ALA A 200 -2.90 -16.32 3.13
CA ALA A 200 -2.67 -17.65 3.72
C ALA A 200 -2.12 -17.60 5.16
N ASP A 201 -1.34 -16.57 5.50
CA ASP A 201 -0.77 -16.37 6.85
C ASP A 201 -1.57 -15.39 7.70
N ALA A 202 -2.57 -14.74 7.11
CA ALA A 202 -3.38 -13.76 7.81
C ALA A 202 -4.53 -14.42 8.58
N LYS A 203 -5.11 -15.54 8.11
CA LYS A 203 -6.31 -16.23 8.65
C LYS A 203 -7.43 -15.25 9.08
N LEU A 204 -8.51 -15.18 8.30
CA LEU A 204 -9.69 -14.38 8.60
C LEU A 204 -10.49 -14.91 9.80
#